data_AF-A0AB37XQ89-F1
#
_entry.id   AF-A0AB37XQ89-F1
#
_cell.length_a   1.000
_cell.length_b   1.000
_cell.length_c   1.000
_cell.angle_alpha   90.00
_cell.angle_beta   90.00
_cell.angle_gamma   90.00
#
_symmetry.space_group_name_H-M   'P 1'
#
loop_
_entity.id
_entity.type
_entity.pdbx_description
1 polymer ?
#
loop_
_entity_poly.entity_id
_entity_poly.type
_entity_poly.pdbx_seq_one_letter_code
_entity_poly.pdbx_strand_id
1 'polypeptide(L)'
;MQAKLTKKEFIEWLKTSEGKQFNIDLWYAFQCFDYANAGWKALFGLLLKGVGAKDIPFANNFDGLATVYQNTPDFLAQPGDMVVFGS
;
A
#
# COMPACT_ATOMS: atom_id res chain seq x y z
N MET A 1 -14.32 9.29 -0.29
CA MET A 1 -14.40 7.86 0.11
C MET A 1 -13.58 7.71 1.39
N GLN A 2 -14.00 6.89 2.34
CA GLN A 2 -13.32 6.76 3.64
C GLN A 2 -12.68 5.37 3.77
N ALA A 3 -11.54 5.29 4.44
CA ALA A 3 -10.90 4.01 4.75
C ALA A 3 -11.81 3.15 5.65
N LYS A 4 -11.85 1.84 5.36
CA LYS A 4 -12.63 0.83 6.11
C LYS A 4 -12.03 0.49 7.46
N LEU A 5 -10.72 0.72 7.63
CA LEU A 5 -9.98 0.43 8.85
C LEU A 5 -9.39 1.72 9.39
N THR A 6 -9.42 1.87 10.71
CA THR A 6 -8.61 2.87 11.42
C THR A 6 -7.13 2.52 11.33
N LYS A 7 -6.24 3.47 11.65
CA LYS A 7 -4.79 3.22 11.69
C LYS A 7 -4.42 2.04 12.58
N LYS A 8 -5.05 1.92 13.76
CA LYS A 8 -4.78 0.82 14.70
C LYS A 8 -5.20 -0.53 14.11
N GLU A 9 -6.39 -0.60 13.51
CA GLU A 9 -6.89 -1.83 12.88
C GLU A 9 -6.05 -2.22 11.66
N PHE A 10 -5.58 -1.24 10.90
CA PHE A 10 -4.70 -1.51 9.76
C PHE A 10 -3.32 -2.02 10.19
N ILE A 11 -2.73 -1.45 11.25
CA ILE A 11 -1.49 -1.99 11.83
C ILE A 11 -1.68 -3.41 12.34
N GLU A 12 -2.82 -3.71 12.97
CA GLU A 12 -3.15 -5.07 13.39
C GLU A 12 -3.30 -6.00 12.18
N TRP A 13 -3.98 -5.54 11.13
CA TRP A 13 -4.09 -6.28 9.87
C TRP A 13 -2.71 -6.63 9.30
N LEU A 14 -1.77 -5.67 9.26
CA LEU A 14 -0.39 -5.89 8.81
C LEU A 14 0.30 -6.99 9.63
N LYS A 15 0.21 -6.95 10.97
CA LYS A 15 0.77 -8.00 11.83
C LYS A 15 0.16 -9.37 11.57
N THR A 16 -1.17 -9.43 11.45
CA THR A 16 -1.86 -10.71 11.15
C THR A 16 -1.61 -11.21 9.73
N SER A 17 -1.03 -10.38 8.85
CA SER A 17 -0.67 -10.72 7.49
C SER A 17 0.72 -11.34 7.37
N GLU A 18 1.55 -11.24 8.42
CA GLU A 18 2.87 -11.86 8.45
C GLU A 18 2.79 -13.38 8.22
N GLY A 19 3.67 -13.89 7.37
CA GLY A 19 3.67 -15.30 6.96
C GLY A 19 2.61 -15.68 5.92
N LYS A 20 1.75 -14.74 5.49
CA LYS A 20 0.78 -14.97 4.41
C LYS A 20 1.33 -14.48 3.07
N GLN A 21 0.92 -15.17 2.02
CA GLN A 21 1.22 -14.79 0.63
C GLN A 21 -0.03 -14.19 -0.01
N PHE A 22 0.15 -13.11 -0.75
CA PHE A 22 -0.93 -12.43 -1.47
C PHE A 22 -0.59 -12.40 -2.94
N ASN A 23 -1.50 -12.90 -3.77
CA ASN A 23 -1.45 -12.87 -5.23
C ASN A 23 -2.74 -12.17 -5.70
N ILE A 24 -2.73 -10.84 -5.67
CA ILE A 24 -3.94 -10.03 -5.84
C ILE A 24 -4.29 -9.88 -7.31
N ASP A 25 -3.27 -9.82 -8.18
CA ASP A 25 -3.45 -9.66 -9.63
C ASP A 25 -3.40 -10.98 -10.43
N LEU A 26 -3.10 -12.11 -9.76
CA LEU A 26 -2.95 -13.45 -10.35
C LEU A 26 -1.77 -13.56 -11.33
N TRP A 27 -0.81 -12.65 -11.27
CA TRP A 27 0.31 -12.55 -12.19
C TRP A 27 1.64 -12.49 -11.44
N TYR A 28 2.67 -13.16 -11.98
CA TYR A 28 4.00 -13.24 -11.35
C TYR A 28 4.02 -13.72 -9.88
N ALA A 29 2.98 -14.43 -9.42
CA ALA A 29 2.86 -15.06 -8.11
C ALA A 29 2.71 -14.08 -6.92
N PHE A 30 3.74 -13.91 -6.08
CA PHE A 30 3.63 -13.18 -4.80
C PHE A 30 4.64 -12.03 -4.77
N GLN A 31 4.34 -10.93 -5.47
CA GLN A 31 5.25 -9.81 -5.62
C GLN A 31 5.07 -8.76 -4.51
N CYS A 32 6.01 -7.82 -4.42
CA CYS A 32 5.91 -6.69 -3.49
C CYS A 32 4.69 -5.81 -3.78
N PHE A 33 4.32 -5.67 -5.06
CA PHE A 33 3.12 -4.95 -5.47
C PHE A 33 1.87 -5.65 -4.93
N ASP A 34 1.78 -6.98 -5.02
CA ASP A 34 0.62 -7.71 -4.49
C ASP A 34 0.37 -7.45 -3.02
N TYR A 35 1.42 -7.39 -2.21
CA TYR A 35 1.30 -7.10 -0.79
C TYR A 35 0.82 -5.66 -0.54
N ALA A 36 1.36 -4.68 -1.29
CA ALA A 36 0.86 -3.30 -1.25
C ALA A 36 -0.62 -3.22 -1.67
N ASN A 37 -1.01 -3.98 -2.69
CA ASN A 37 -2.38 -4.10 -3.17
C ASN A 37 -3.30 -4.76 -2.14
N ALA A 38 -2.83 -5.77 -1.42
CA ALA A 38 -3.61 -6.44 -0.37
C ALA A 38 -3.95 -5.46 0.75
N GLY A 39 -2.97 -4.67 1.21
CA GLY A 39 -3.19 -3.62 2.20
C GLY A 39 -4.12 -2.51 1.68
N TRP A 40 -3.90 -2.04 0.45
CA TRP A 40 -4.76 -1.03 -0.17
C TRP A 40 -6.21 -1.50 -0.32
N LYS A 41 -6.40 -2.77 -0.71
CA LYS A 41 -7.73 -3.40 -0.81
C LYS A 41 -8.39 -3.57 0.54
N ALA A 42 -7.63 -3.86 1.61
CA ALA A 42 -8.15 -3.90 2.96
C ALA A 42 -8.65 -2.52 3.43
N LEU A 43 -7.91 -1.45 3.11
CA LEU A 43 -8.29 -0.07 3.45
C LEU A 43 -9.46 0.45 2.62
N PHE A 44 -9.42 0.31 1.29
CA PHE A 44 -10.33 1.03 0.39
C PHE A 44 -11.21 0.11 -0.47
N GLY A 45 -10.93 -1.20 -0.51
CA GLY A 45 -11.64 -2.14 -1.39
C GLY A 45 -11.31 -1.97 -2.88
N LEU A 46 -10.29 -1.17 -3.21
CA LEU A 46 -9.82 -0.89 -4.56
C LEU A 46 -8.44 -1.51 -4.78
N LEU A 47 -8.00 -1.57 -6.03
CA LEU A 47 -6.63 -1.95 -6.41
C LEU A 47 -5.85 -0.73 -6.89
N LEU A 48 -4.55 -0.72 -6.61
CA LEU A 48 -3.58 0.22 -7.13
C LEU A 48 -3.25 -0.13 -8.60
N LYS A 49 -2.90 0.90 -9.36
CA LYS A 49 -2.45 0.84 -10.76
C LYS A 49 -0.95 1.03 -10.85
N GLY A 50 -0.34 0.49 -11.91
CA GLY A 50 1.09 0.58 -12.20
C GLY A 50 1.58 -0.69 -12.89
N VAL A 51 2.70 -0.61 -13.62
CA VAL A 51 3.39 -1.80 -14.15
C VAL A 51 4.27 -2.42 -13.06
N GLY A 52 4.85 -1.59 -12.19
CA GLY A 52 5.60 -2.01 -11.02
C GLY A 52 5.38 -1.07 -9.82
N ALA A 53 5.93 -1.45 -8.66
CA ALA A 53 5.71 -0.71 -7.41
C ALA A 53 6.15 0.77 -7.50
N LYS A 54 7.20 1.07 -8.26
CA LYS A 54 7.68 2.45 -8.50
C LYS A 54 6.65 3.37 -9.15
N ASP A 55 5.66 2.81 -9.84
CA ASP A 55 4.63 3.58 -10.56
C ASP A 55 3.48 3.99 -9.63
N ILE A 56 3.36 3.38 -8.44
CA ILE A 56 2.26 3.59 -7.49
C ILE A 56 1.99 5.09 -7.22
N PRO A 57 3.01 5.93 -6.93
CA PRO A 57 2.80 7.34 -6.64
C PRO A 57 2.26 8.16 -7.82
N PHE A 58 2.44 7.68 -9.06
CA PHE A 58 2.20 8.44 -10.28
C PHE A 58 1.03 7.90 -11.11
N ALA A 59 0.72 6.62 -11.00
CA ALA A 59 -0.33 5.94 -11.77
C ALA A 59 -1.71 5.96 -11.09
N ASN A 60 -1.81 6.49 -9.87
CA ASN A 60 -3.02 6.48 -9.04
C ASN A 60 -3.45 7.89 -8.66
N ASN A 61 -4.76 8.08 -8.46
CA ASN A 61 -5.29 9.30 -7.83
C ASN A 61 -5.56 9.01 -6.35
N PHE A 62 -4.88 9.76 -5.47
CA PHE A 62 -4.98 9.63 -4.02
C PHE A 62 -5.84 10.71 -3.35
N ASP A 63 -6.49 11.58 -4.12
CA ASP A 63 -7.31 12.68 -3.61
C ASP A 63 -8.35 12.19 -2.59
N GLY A 64 -8.20 12.66 -1.34
CA GLY A 64 -9.08 12.29 -0.23
C GLY A 64 -8.92 10.84 0.26
N LEU A 65 -7.91 10.10 -0.20
CA LEU A 65 -7.59 8.73 0.21
C LEU A 65 -6.25 8.63 0.94
N ALA A 66 -5.20 9.26 0.39
CA ALA A 66 -3.85 9.23 0.94
C ALA A 66 -3.09 10.52 0.60
N THR A 67 -1.95 10.72 1.25
CA THR A 67 -1.03 11.81 0.92
C THR A 67 0.31 11.20 0.53
N VAL A 68 0.83 11.60 -0.62
CA VAL A 68 2.15 11.17 -1.09
C VAL A 68 3.19 12.15 -0.55
N TYR A 69 4.11 11.65 0.27
CA TYR A 69 5.24 12.43 0.77
C TYR A 69 6.50 12.02 0.01
N GLN A 70 7.20 13.01 -0.55
CA GLN A 70 8.56 12.80 -1.03
C GLN A 70 9.47 12.61 0.19
N ASN A 71 10.19 11.50 0.24
CA ASN A 71 11.09 11.22 1.36
C ASN A 71 12.22 12.27 1.42
N THR A 72 12.50 12.77 2.62
CA THR A 72 13.63 13.65 2.94
C THR A 72 14.40 13.05 4.12
N PRO A 73 15.65 13.49 4.39
CA PRO A 73 16.40 12.99 5.55
C PRO A 73 15.68 13.17 6.90
N ASP A 74 14.82 14.19 7.01
CA ASP A 74 14.07 14.51 8.22
C ASP A 74 12.68 13.84 8.27
N PHE A 75 12.22 13.26 7.16
CA PHE A 75 10.92 12.61 7.11
C PHE A 75 10.96 11.27 7.84
N LEU A 76 10.12 11.14 8.87
CA LEU A 76 9.95 9.90 9.61
C LEU A 76 8.61 9.26 9.26
N ALA A 77 8.67 8.20 8.46
CA ALA A 77 7.51 7.36 8.16
C ALA A 77 6.94 6.76 9.45
N GLN A 78 5.62 6.62 9.49
CA GLN A 78 4.90 6.07 10.63
C GLN A 78 4.47 4.63 10.37
N PRO A 79 4.23 3.83 11.43
CA PRO A 79 3.63 2.51 11.26
C PRO A 79 2.31 2.59 10.49
N GLY A 80 2.20 1.81 9.42
CA GLY A 80 1.06 1.81 8.50
C GLY A 80 1.28 2.59 7.20
N ASP A 81 2.36 3.36 7.07
CA ASP A 81 2.68 4.05 5.83
C ASP A 81 3.15 3.05 4.75
N MET A 82 2.75 3.31 3.50
CA MET A 82 3.24 2.57 2.34
C MET A 82 4.53 3.22 1.83
N VAL A 83 5.61 2.45 1.84
CA VAL A 83 6.92 2.90 1.34
C VAL A 83 7.08 2.45 -0.11
N VAL A 84 7.49 3.38 -0.98
CA VAL A 84 7.79 3.11 -2.38
C VAL A 84 9.24 3.45 -2.68
N PHE A 85 9.97 2.49 -3.26
CA PHE A 85 11.32 2.69 -3.77
C PHE A 85 11.27 2.88 -5.29
N GLY A 86 11.83 3.98 -5.79
CA GLY A 86 11.68 4.41 -7.19
C GLY A 86 12.85 4.12 -8.13
N SER A 87 13.93 3.53 -7.63
CA SER A 87 15.17 3.23 -8.38
C SER A 87 15.05 1.96 -9.23
#